data_AF-A0A915XM97-F1
#
_entry.id   AF-A0A915XM97-F1
#
_cell.length_a   1.000
_cell.length_b   1.000
_cell.length_c   1.000
_cell.angle_alpha   90.00
_cell.angle_beta   90.00
_cell.angle_gamma   90.00
#
_symmetry.space_group_name_H-M   'P 1'
#
loop_
_entity.id
_entity.type
_entity.pdbx_description
1 polymer ?
#
loop_
_entity_poly.entity_id
_entity_poly.type
_entity_poly.pdbx_seq_one_letter_code
_entity_poly.pdbx_strand_id
1 'polypeptide(L)'
;MRLPALSAFLVAAMAMGSPVSAQIAATLDTEPAIPLLAVPLAAAVPAGAGDASAPTSVTPLLSDPAALLPVDAQPVATTPAPKLAFEYSEGYQKRAKIHKLASWATLPLFGAEAIIGSSLYSSPTEGKKDAHLVIGGAIGALFAVNTVTGVWNLLEARKDPTFGKRKWAHALLMMGADVGFVATAATGPGEGGDYDSQKSTHRAVVISAIAMSTTAYLIMLFGD
;
A
#
# COMPACT_ATOMS: atom_id res chain seq x y z
N MET A 1 29.27 6.26 22.83
CA MET A 1 28.36 5.10 22.85
C MET A 1 27.22 5.35 23.83
N ARG A 2 26.08 5.87 23.36
CA ARG A 2 24.79 5.85 24.06
C ARG A 2 23.66 5.94 23.01
N LEU A 3 22.99 4.82 22.77
CA LEU A 3 21.63 4.80 22.22
C LEU A 3 20.67 5.02 23.39
N PRO A 4 19.72 5.96 23.30
CA PRO A 4 18.31 5.54 23.42
C PRO A 4 17.32 6.48 22.70
N ALA A 5 16.32 5.92 21.99
CA ALA A 5 15.00 6.59 21.75
C ALA A 5 14.05 5.82 20.82
N LEU A 6 14.48 4.74 20.15
CA LEU A 6 13.63 4.09 19.12
C LEU A 6 12.68 3.01 19.66
N SER A 7 12.79 2.62 20.93
CA SER A 7 12.00 1.50 21.47
C SER A 7 10.62 1.88 22.03
N ALA A 8 10.30 3.18 22.18
CA ALA A 8 9.04 3.60 22.82
C ALA A 8 7.89 3.86 21.84
N PHE A 9 8.14 4.02 20.54
CA PHE A 9 7.09 4.33 19.57
C PHE A 9 6.34 3.10 19.05
N LEU A 10 6.92 1.89 19.19
CA LEU A 10 6.35 0.67 18.63
C LEU A 10 5.27 0.03 19.53
N VAL A 11 5.18 0.43 20.81
CA VAL A 11 4.15 -0.07 21.74
C VAL A 11 2.91 0.83 21.77
N ALA A 12 3.00 2.09 21.34
CA ALA A 12 1.87 3.03 21.35
C ALA A 12 0.89 2.85 20.17
N ALA A 13 1.32 2.20 19.07
CA ALA A 13 0.46 2.01 17.90
C ALA A 13 -0.59 0.88 18.05
N MET A 14 -0.45 0.00 19.05
CA MET A 14 -1.44 -1.06 19.33
C MET A 14 -2.50 -0.68 20.39
N ALA A 15 -2.40 0.48 21.02
CA ALA A 15 -3.27 0.87 22.14
C ALA A 15 -4.12 2.13 21.88
N MET A 16 -4.14 2.66 20.65
CA MET A 16 -5.02 3.77 20.29
C MET A 16 -6.19 3.24 19.47
N GLY A 17 -7.20 2.71 20.15
CA GLY A 17 -8.55 2.61 19.61
C GLY A 17 -9.03 4.01 19.24
N SER A 18 -8.78 4.42 18.00
CA SER A 18 -9.24 5.70 17.47
C SER A 18 -10.77 5.69 17.39
N PRO A 19 -11.47 6.79 17.74
CA PRO A 19 -12.93 6.90 17.62
C PRO A 19 -13.44 6.93 16.16
N VAL A 20 -12.56 6.68 15.18
CA VAL A 20 -12.90 6.65 13.75
C VAL A 20 -13.86 5.50 13.41
N SER A 21 -13.87 4.42 14.21
CA SER A 21 -14.81 3.30 14.04
C SER A 21 -16.29 3.71 14.20
N ALA A 22 -16.58 4.78 14.95
CA ALA A 22 -17.95 5.27 15.12
C ALA A 22 -18.45 6.10 13.91
N GLN A 23 -17.54 6.70 13.13
CA GLN A 23 -17.93 7.55 11.99
C GLN A 23 -18.16 6.75 10.70
N ILE A 24 -17.48 5.62 10.52
CA ILE A 24 -17.72 4.75 9.36
C ILE A 24 -19.04 3.98 9.51
N ALA A 25 -19.41 3.59 10.74
CA ALA A 25 -20.72 2.98 11.00
C ALA A 25 -21.88 3.97 10.83
N ALA A 26 -21.71 5.22 11.30
CA ALA A 26 -22.76 6.25 11.20
C ALA A 26 -22.99 6.79 9.77
N THR A 27 -22.09 6.53 8.83
CA THR A 27 -22.22 7.00 7.43
C THR A 27 -22.91 6.02 6.50
N LEU A 28 -23.22 4.79 6.95
CA LEU A 28 -23.92 3.77 6.15
C LEU A 28 -25.45 3.75 6.37
N ASP A 29 -25.97 4.48 7.37
CA ASP A 29 -27.41 4.59 7.66
C ASP A 29 -28.12 5.70 6.88
N THR A 30 -27.40 6.42 6.01
CA THR A 30 -28.02 7.42 5.12
C THR A 30 -27.92 6.93 3.69
N GLU A 31 -28.99 6.34 3.17
CA GLU A 31 -29.18 6.28 1.72
C GLU A 31 -29.28 7.71 1.18
N PRO A 32 -28.44 8.04 0.18
CA PRO A 32 -29.03 8.65 -0.99
C PRO A 32 -28.65 7.86 -2.24
N ALA A 33 -29.67 7.46 -3.00
CA ALA A 33 -29.55 7.12 -4.40
C ALA A 33 -28.80 8.23 -5.15
N ILE A 34 -27.59 7.98 -5.65
CA ILE A 34 -26.85 8.92 -6.51
C ILE A 34 -26.11 8.17 -7.63
N PRO A 35 -26.13 8.70 -8.88
CA PRO A 35 -25.97 7.94 -10.10
C PRO A 35 -24.52 7.73 -10.51
N LEU A 36 -24.34 6.83 -11.48
CA LEU A 36 -23.14 6.60 -12.29
C LEU A 36 -22.66 7.93 -12.90
N LEU A 37 -21.70 8.61 -12.24
CA LEU A 37 -21.05 9.82 -12.75
C LEU A 37 -19.55 9.62 -12.87
N ALA A 38 -19.09 9.63 -14.12
CA ALA A 38 -17.70 9.67 -14.52
C ALA A 38 -17.02 10.92 -13.96
N VAL A 39 -15.83 10.76 -13.37
CA VAL A 39 -14.95 11.87 -12.99
C VAL A 39 -13.80 11.96 -14.00
N PRO A 40 -13.59 13.11 -14.67
CA PRO A 40 -12.53 13.27 -15.65
C PRO A 40 -11.16 13.46 -14.98
N LEU A 41 -10.16 12.84 -15.60
CA LEU A 41 -8.73 13.03 -15.33
C LEU A 41 -8.29 14.39 -15.89
N ALA A 42 -8.05 15.37 -15.02
CA ALA A 42 -7.41 16.63 -15.40
C ALA A 42 -5.97 16.66 -14.86
N ALA A 43 -5.02 16.50 -15.78
CA ALA A 43 -3.61 16.81 -15.58
C ALA A 43 -3.37 18.30 -15.87
N ALA A 44 -2.60 18.98 -15.03
CA ALA A 44 -1.96 20.24 -15.40
C ALA A 44 -0.68 20.45 -14.56
N VAL A 45 0.46 20.31 -15.24
CA VAL A 45 1.76 20.87 -14.86
C VAL A 45 1.91 22.17 -15.64
N PRO A 46 2.59 23.19 -15.09
CA PRO A 46 3.67 23.75 -15.89
C PRO A 46 4.95 23.98 -15.08
N ALA A 47 6.04 23.46 -15.64
CA ALA A 47 7.39 23.95 -15.42
C ALA A 47 7.68 24.96 -16.55
N GLY A 48 8.11 26.17 -16.19
CA GLY A 48 8.58 27.18 -17.13
C GLY A 48 9.89 27.75 -16.59
N ALA A 49 11.00 27.30 -17.18
CA ALA A 49 12.35 27.78 -16.92
C ALA A 49 12.58 29.13 -17.63
N GLY A 50 13.54 29.88 -17.11
CA GLY A 50 13.80 31.28 -17.44
C GLY A 50 14.23 31.54 -18.88
N ASP A 51 13.84 32.72 -19.35
CA ASP A 51 14.24 33.29 -20.63
C ASP A 51 15.69 33.76 -20.62
N ALA A 52 16.35 33.43 -21.73
CA ALA A 52 17.66 33.89 -22.12
C ALA A 52 17.61 35.36 -22.57
N SER A 53 18.69 36.10 -22.30
CA SER A 53 19.00 37.35 -22.98
C SER A 53 20.51 37.43 -23.22
N ALA A 54 20.90 37.26 -24.48
CA ALA A 54 22.14 37.80 -25.06
C ALA A 54 21.77 39.17 -25.70
N PRO A 55 22.68 40.14 -25.91
CA PRO A 55 23.86 40.00 -26.76
C PRO A 55 25.13 40.65 -26.15
N THR A 56 26.34 40.50 -26.69
CA THR A 56 26.92 41.48 -27.62
C THR A 56 28.20 40.92 -28.21
N SER A 57 28.27 41.00 -29.54
CA SER A 57 29.41 40.67 -30.38
C SER A 57 30.52 41.71 -30.27
N VAL A 58 31.76 41.27 -30.14
CA VAL A 58 32.96 42.02 -30.59
C VAL A 58 33.85 41.05 -31.36
N THR A 59 33.98 41.34 -32.65
CA THR A 59 34.84 40.72 -33.66
C THR A 59 36.27 41.32 -33.59
N PRO A 60 37.27 40.74 -34.30
CA PRO A 60 38.51 40.26 -33.68
C PRO A 60 39.75 41.09 -34.07
N LEU A 61 40.90 40.81 -33.44
CA LEU A 61 42.19 41.19 -34.00
C LEU A 61 43.16 40.01 -34.04
N LEU A 62 43.49 39.66 -35.28
CA LEU A 62 44.41 38.65 -35.77
C LEU A 62 45.73 38.58 -34.99
N SER A 63 46.17 37.36 -34.67
CA SER A 63 47.59 36.99 -34.67
C SER A 63 47.73 35.48 -34.89
N ASP A 64 48.53 35.17 -35.90
CA ASP A 64 49.17 33.89 -36.22
C ASP A 64 48.47 32.92 -37.21
N PRO A 65 48.83 32.96 -38.52
CA PRO A 65 48.49 31.93 -39.49
C PRO A 65 49.66 30.95 -39.64
N ALA A 66 49.98 30.18 -38.60
CA ALA A 66 50.93 29.08 -38.73
C ALA A 66 50.62 27.95 -37.75
N ALA A 67 50.17 26.82 -38.32
CA ALA A 67 50.11 25.51 -37.69
C ALA A 67 49.06 25.27 -36.60
N LEU A 68 47.78 25.16 -37.00
CA LEU A 68 46.84 24.27 -36.33
C LEU A 68 46.12 23.43 -37.39
N LEU A 69 46.45 22.13 -37.41
CA LEU A 69 45.67 21.13 -38.12
C LEU A 69 44.22 21.18 -37.63
N PRO A 70 43.21 20.86 -38.46
CA PRO A 70 41.85 20.69 -37.97
C PRO A 70 41.86 19.53 -36.97
N VAL A 71 41.86 19.83 -35.68
CA VAL A 71 41.36 18.88 -34.70
C VAL A 71 39.86 18.85 -34.96
N ASP A 72 39.40 17.78 -35.62
CA ASP A 72 37.99 17.41 -35.60
C ASP A 72 37.54 17.45 -34.14
N ALA A 73 36.73 18.45 -33.80
CA ALA A 73 36.04 18.51 -32.54
C ALA A 73 35.02 17.37 -32.55
N GLN A 74 35.48 16.17 -32.17
CA GLN A 74 34.59 15.06 -31.87
C GLN A 74 33.59 15.57 -30.83
N PRO A 75 32.27 15.50 -31.07
CA PRO A 75 31.31 15.80 -30.03
C PRO A 75 31.65 14.87 -28.87
N VAL A 76 32.06 15.44 -27.74
CA VAL A 76 32.24 14.68 -26.50
C VAL A 76 30.89 14.06 -26.24
N ALA A 77 30.79 12.75 -26.49
CA ALA A 77 29.63 11.99 -26.13
C ALA A 77 29.52 12.10 -24.60
N THR A 78 28.67 13.01 -24.14
CA THR A 78 28.26 13.05 -22.74
C THR A 78 27.37 11.84 -22.55
N THR A 79 28.00 10.68 -22.33
CA THR A 79 27.28 9.50 -21.86
C THR A 79 26.51 9.94 -20.63
N PRO A 80 25.17 9.79 -20.60
CA PRO A 80 24.39 10.13 -19.41
C PRO A 80 25.03 9.45 -18.20
N ALA A 81 25.25 10.20 -17.12
CA ALA A 81 25.74 9.61 -15.88
C ALA A 81 24.88 8.38 -15.55
N PRO A 82 25.48 7.22 -15.25
CA PRO A 82 24.72 6.02 -14.96
C PRO A 82 23.75 6.34 -13.83
N LYS A 83 22.45 6.08 -14.06
CA LYS A 83 21.45 6.20 -12.99
C LYS A 83 21.87 5.22 -11.91
N LEU A 84 22.33 5.73 -10.77
CA LEU A 84 22.66 4.90 -9.63
C LEU A 84 21.41 4.07 -9.29
N ALA A 85 21.55 2.75 -9.38
CA ALA A 85 20.48 1.84 -8.98
C ALA A 85 20.23 2.08 -7.49
N PHE A 86 18.98 2.34 -7.12
CA PHE A 86 18.62 2.45 -5.72
C PHE A 86 18.71 1.06 -5.08
N GLU A 87 19.68 0.87 -4.19
CA GLU A 87 19.87 -0.39 -3.51
C GLU A 87 19.04 -0.45 -2.23
N TYR A 88 18.20 -1.48 -2.16
CA TYR A 88 17.44 -1.79 -0.96
C TYR A 88 18.30 -2.53 0.06
N SER A 89 18.02 -2.31 1.35
CA SER A 89 18.70 -3.04 2.42
C SER A 89 18.39 -4.54 2.38
N GLU A 90 19.27 -5.35 2.97
CA GLU A 90 18.99 -6.79 3.19
C GLU A 90 17.70 -6.99 4.00
N GLY A 91 17.47 -6.12 4.99
CA GLY A 91 16.25 -6.11 5.80
C GLY A 91 14.99 -5.92 4.95
N TYR A 92 15.04 -5.02 3.95
CA TYR A 92 13.94 -4.83 3.00
C TYR A 92 13.61 -6.11 2.26
N GLN A 93 14.62 -6.79 1.72
CA GLN A 93 14.44 -8.03 0.96
C GLN A 93 13.87 -9.15 1.83
N LYS A 94 14.34 -9.27 3.08
CA LYS A 94 13.82 -10.25 4.03
C LYS A 94 12.35 -9.99 4.36
N ARG A 95 12.00 -8.74 4.69
CA ARG A 95 10.61 -8.36 4.99
C ARG A 95 9.71 -8.50 3.76
N ALA A 96 10.20 -8.20 2.56
CA ALA A 96 9.43 -8.35 1.32
C ALA A 96 9.08 -9.83 1.07
N LYS A 97 10.03 -10.75 1.31
CA LYS A 97 9.77 -12.19 1.23
C LYS A 97 8.72 -12.65 2.25
N ILE A 98 8.84 -12.19 3.50
CA ILE A 98 7.86 -12.50 4.56
C ILE A 98 6.48 -11.95 4.17
N HIS A 99 6.41 -10.70 3.75
CA HIS A 99 5.17 -10.02 3.35
C HIS A 99 4.48 -10.76 2.18
N LYS A 100 5.25 -11.15 1.16
CA LYS A 100 4.72 -11.92 0.02
C LYS A 100 4.23 -13.31 0.43
N LEU A 101 4.98 -14.00 1.29
CA LEU A 101 4.61 -15.33 1.77
C LEU A 101 3.37 -15.29 2.66
N ALA A 102 3.32 -14.36 3.61
CA ALA A 102 2.16 -14.19 4.48
C ALA A 102 0.90 -13.86 3.68
N SER A 103 0.99 -12.93 2.71
CA SER A 103 -0.12 -12.60 1.83
C SER A 103 -0.61 -13.79 0.99
N TRP A 104 0.31 -14.61 0.48
CA TRP A 104 -0.06 -15.84 -0.24
C TRP A 104 -0.76 -16.86 0.66
N ALA A 105 -0.25 -17.04 1.90
CA ALA A 105 -0.83 -17.96 2.88
C ALA A 105 -2.23 -17.56 3.35
N THR A 106 -2.57 -16.27 3.28
CA THR A 106 -3.91 -15.77 3.61
C THR A 106 -4.99 -16.28 2.65
N LEU A 107 -4.69 -16.47 1.35
CA LEU A 107 -5.69 -16.88 0.35
C LEU A 107 -6.37 -18.23 0.65
N PRO A 108 -5.63 -19.33 0.93
CA PRO A 108 -6.29 -20.58 1.32
C PRO A 108 -7.06 -20.46 2.65
N LEU A 109 -6.60 -19.62 3.59
CA LEU A 109 -7.33 -19.36 4.84
C LEU A 109 -8.65 -18.63 4.59
N PHE A 110 -8.69 -17.66 3.67
CA PHE A 110 -9.96 -17.05 3.22
C PHE A 110 -10.92 -18.06 2.62
N GLY A 111 -10.40 -19.01 1.83
CA GLY A 111 -11.22 -20.10 1.29
C GLY A 111 -11.82 -20.97 2.40
N ALA A 112 -11.00 -21.34 3.39
CA ALA A 112 -11.47 -22.11 4.56
C ALA A 112 -12.53 -21.35 5.36
N GLU A 113 -12.31 -20.06 5.62
CA GLU A 113 -13.26 -19.15 6.25
C GLU A 113 -14.59 -19.06 5.51
N ALA A 114 -14.54 -18.92 4.18
CA ALA A 114 -15.76 -18.86 3.38
C ALA A 114 -16.59 -20.14 3.49
N ILE A 115 -15.94 -21.31 3.48
CA ILE A 115 -16.60 -22.61 3.60
C ILE A 115 -17.18 -22.79 5.01
N ILE A 116 -16.37 -22.61 6.05
CA ILE A 116 -16.78 -22.81 7.44
C ILE A 116 -17.83 -21.78 7.83
N GLY A 117 -17.58 -20.50 7.55
CA GLY A 117 -18.51 -19.40 7.80
C GLY A 117 -19.84 -19.60 7.09
N SER A 118 -19.86 -20.05 5.83
CA SER A 118 -21.11 -20.39 5.14
C SER A 118 -21.85 -21.56 5.80
N SER A 119 -21.12 -22.56 6.32
CA SER A 119 -21.73 -23.72 6.96
C SER A 119 -22.42 -23.37 8.30
N LEU A 120 -21.98 -22.30 8.97
CA LEU A 120 -22.58 -21.81 10.22
C LEU A 120 -24.00 -21.28 10.03
N TYR A 121 -24.39 -20.87 8.82
CA TYR A 121 -25.76 -20.43 8.52
C TYR A 121 -26.77 -21.58 8.46
N SER A 122 -26.32 -22.77 8.05
CA SER A 122 -27.21 -23.91 7.76
C SER A 122 -27.12 -25.01 8.81
N SER A 123 -25.95 -25.20 9.41
CA SER A 123 -25.66 -26.31 10.31
C SER A 123 -24.62 -25.90 11.38
N PRO A 124 -24.96 -24.92 12.24
CA PRO A 124 -24.04 -24.43 13.25
C PRO A 124 -23.74 -25.53 14.29
N THR A 125 -22.46 -25.69 14.61
CA THR A 125 -21.98 -26.51 15.72
C THR A 125 -20.88 -25.74 16.43
N GLU A 126 -20.66 -26.01 17.72
CA GLU A 126 -19.59 -25.35 18.49
C GLU A 126 -18.22 -25.56 17.84
N GLY A 127 -17.91 -26.79 17.40
CA GLY A 127 -16.64 -27.05 16.70
C GLY A 127 -16.44 -26.25 15.41
N LYS A 128 -17.51 -25.92 14.66
CA LYS A 128 -17.40 -25.05 13.48
C LYS A 128 -17.19 -23.58 13.87
N LYS A 129 -17.83 -23.13 14.96
CA LYS A 129 -17.63 -21.77 15.49
C LYS A 129 -16.20 -21.61 15.99
N ASP A 130 -15.69 -22.60 16.73
CA ASP A 130 -14.30 -22.61 17.20
C ASP A 130 -13.32 -22.63 16.04
N ALA A 131 -13.55 -23.47 15.03
CA ALA A 131 -12.70 -23.50 13.84
C ALA A 131 -12.70 -22.15 13.10
N HIS A 132 -13.86 -21.52 12.94
CA HIS A 132 -14.02 -20.18 12.36
C HIS A 132 -13.26 -19.11 13.15
N LEU A 133 -13.35 -19.14 14.48
CA LEU A 133 -12.62 -18.19 15.33
C LEU A 133 -11.10 -18.42 15.28
N VAL A 134 -10.65 -19.68 15.28
CA VAL A 134 -9.22 -20.02 15.22
C VAL A 134 -8.61 -19.60 13.89
N ILE A 135 -9.27 -19.91 12.76
CA ILE A 135 -8.78 -19.56 11.44
C ILE A 135 -8.85 -18.03 11.24
N GLY A 136 -9.93 -17.37 11.66
CA GLY A 136 -10.05 -15.91 11.67
C GLY A 136 -8.94 -15.23 12.49
N GLY A 137 -8.61 -15.79 13.66
CA GLY A 137 -7.48 -15.36 14.47
C GLY A 137 -6.12 -15.52 13.77
N ALA A 138 -5.92 -16.64 13.08
CA ALA A 138 -4.70 -16.88 12.30
C ALA A 138 -4.55 -15.90 11.13
N ILE A 139 -5.66 -15.57 10.45
CA ILE A 139 -5.71 -14.51 9.43
C ILE A 139 -5.30 -13.17 10.06
N GLY A 140 -5.92 -12.79 11.19
CA GLY A 140 -5.59 -11.55 11.89
C GLY A 140 -4.10 -11.44 12.25
N ALA A 141 -3.50 -12.55 12.72
CA ALA A 141 -2.07 -12.61 13.01
C ALA A 141 -1.20 -12.43 11.75
N LEU A 142 -1.57 -13.08 10.63
CA LEU A 142 -0.86 -12.91 9.35
C LEU A 142 -0.96 -11.47 8.84
N PHE A 143 -2.12 -10.82 8.96
CA PHE A 143 -2.29 -9.41 8.62
C PHE A 143 -1.41 -8.51 9.46
N ALA A 144 -1.33 -8.73 10.77
CA ALA A 144 -0.44 -7.95 11.63
C ALA A 144 1.03 -8.04 11.17
N VAL A 145 1.50 -9.26 10.85
CA VAL A 145 2.86 -9.47 10.30
C VAL A 145 3.03 -8.77 8.95
N ASN A 146 2.04 -8.90 8.06
CA ASN A 146 2.03 -8.24 6.76
C ASN A 146 2.11 -6.73 6.91
N THR A 147 1.34 -6.13 7.80
CA THR A 147 1.28 -4.70 8.00
C THR A 147 2.59 -4.15 8.53
N VAL A 148 3.19 -4.80 9.54
CA VAL A 148 4.50 -4.38 10.05
C VAL A 148 5.58 -4.46 8.97
N THR A 149 5.65 -5.57 8.25
CA THR A 149 6.65 -5.76 7.19
C THR A 149 6.42 -4.81 6.01
N GLY A 150 5.17 -4.58 5.63
CA GLY A 150 4.75 -3.71 4.54
C GLY A 150 5.00 -2.24 4.84
N VAL A 151 4.61 -1.74 6.02
CA VAL A 151 4.87 -0.36 6.44
C VAL A 151 6.37 -0.09 6.51
N TRP A 152 7.15 -1.01 7.09
CA TRP A 152 8.60 -0.83 7.17
C TRP A 152 9.25 -0.77 5.78
N ASN A 153 8.82 -1.65 4.86
CA ASN A 153 9.28 -1.63 3.49
C ASN A 153 8.82 -0.38 2.73
N LEU A 154 7.60 0.10 2.96
CA LEU A 154 7.08 1.32 2.37
C LEU A 154 7.92 2.54 2.76
N LEU A 155 8.30 2.65 4.04
CA LEU A 155 9.13 3.75 4.54
C LEU A 155 10.52 3.78 3.88
N GLU A 156 11.08 2.61 3.61
CA GLU A 156 12.37 2.51 2.91
C GLU A 156 12.21 2.79 1.40
N ALA A 157 11.21 2.17 0.76
CA ALA A 157 10.92 2.34 -0.65
C ALA A 157 10.56 3.77 -1.04
N ARG A 158 10.04 4.59 -0.13
CA ARG A 158 9.76 6.02 -0.38
C ARG A 158 10.99 6.83 -0.80
N LYS A 159 12.20 6.33 -0.53
CA LYS A 159 13.47 6.96 -0.93
C LYS A 159 13.89 6.58 -2.35
N ASP A 160 13.25 5.57 -2.94
CA ASP A 160 13.51 5.12 -4.30
C ASP A 160 12.99 6.15 -5.31
N PRO A 161 13.82 6.67 -6.23
CA PRO A 161 13.37 7.61 -7.26
C PRO A 161 12.33 7.01 -8.21
N THR A 162 12.16 5.68 -8.23
CA THR A 162 11.15 4.96 -9.02
C THR A 162 9.88 4.63 -8.23
N PHE A 163 9.74 5.15 -7.00
CA PHE A 163 8.58 4.89 -6.15
C PHE A 163 7.27 5.33 -6.83
N GLY A 164 6.47 4.34 -7.23
CA GLY A 164 5.29 4.57 -8.08
C GLY A 164 3.94 4.51 -7.34
N LYS A 165 2.89 4.94 -8.04
CA LYS A 165 1.50 4.95 -7.57
C LYS A 165 0.98 3.56 -7.16
N ARG A 166 1.47 2.48 -7.78
CA ARG A 166 1.07 1.10 -7.45
C ARG A 166 1.44 0.71 -6.01
N LYS A 167 2.64 1.09 -5.56
CA LYS A 167 3.11 0.86 -4.17
C LYS A 167 2.19 1.58 -3.18
N TRP A 168 1.75 2.79 -3.52
CA TRP A 168 0.74 3.53 -2.73
C TRP A 168 -0.63 2.85 -2.73
N ALA A 169 -1.13 2.46 -3.89
CA ALA A 169 -2.43 1.80 -4.01
C ALA A 169 -2.48 0.51 -3.19
N HIS A 170 -1.43 -0.32 -3.29
CA HIS A 170 -1.27 -1.52 -2.47
C HIS A 170 -1.31 -1.19 -0.98
N ALA A 171 -0.53 -0.21 -0.52
CA ALA A 171 -0.47 0.16 0.89
C ALA A 171 -1.83 0.64 1.43
N LEU A 172 -2.54 1.48 0.67
CA LEU A 172 -3.86 1.98 1.07
C LEU A 172 -4.90 0.86 1.12
N LEU A 173 -4.91 -0.04 0.13
CA LEU A 173 -5.82 -1.19 0.13
C LEU A 173 -5.53 -2.15 1.28
N MET A 174 -4.26 -2.38 1.62
CA MET A 174 -3.93 -3.21 2.79
C MET A 174 -4.34 -2.56 4.10
N MET A 175 -4.15 -1.24 4.27
CA MET A 175 -4.65 -0.54 5.46
C MET A 175 -6.19 -0.58 5.54
N GLY A 176 -6.87 -0.43 4.41
CA GLY A 176 -8.33 -0.59 4.35
C GLY A 176 -8.78 -2.00 4.74
N ALA A 177 -8.07 -3.01 4.26
CA ALA A 177 -8.32 -4.40 4.63
C ALA A 177 -8.10 -4.66 6.12
N ASP A 178 -7.02 -4.14 6.72
CA ASP A 178 -6.74 -4.25 8.16
C ASP A 178 -7.90 -3.71 9.00
N VAL A 179 -8.36 -2.50 8.67
CA VAL A 179 -9.52 -1.88 9.33
C VAL A 179 -10.76 -2.76 9.14
N GLY A 180 -10.97 -3.30 7.93
CA GLY A 180 -12.07 -4.21 7.63
C GLY A 180 -12.02 -5.50 8.46
N PHE A 181 -10.86 -6.11 8.67
CA PHE A 181 -10.73 -7.32 9.50
C PHE A 181 -10.93 -7.04 10.99
N VAL A 182 -10.45 -5.90 11.48
CA VAL A 182 -10.76 -5.46 12.86
C VAL A 182 -12.26 -5.23 13.02
N ALA A 183 -12.91 -4.57 12.05
CA ALA A 183 -14.36 -4.39 12.05
C ALA A 183 -15.13 -5.73 11.93
N THR A 184 -14.60 -6.71 11.21
CA THR A 184 -15.17 -8.06 11.10
C THR A 184 -15.23 -8.73 12.47
N ALA A 185 -14.16 -8.62 13.26
CA ALA A 185 -14.13 -9.16 14.62
C ALA A 185 -15.17 -8.48 15.55
N ALA A 186 -15.40 -7.18 15.35
CA ALA A 186 -16.37 -6.42 16.14
C ALA A 186 -17.84 -6.64 15.72
N THR A 187 -18.08 -7.08 14.49
CA THR A 187 -19.43 -7.30 13.93
C THR A 187 -19.90 -8.75 14.04
N GLY A 188 -19.12 -9.62 14.68
CA GLY A 188 -19.51 -11.00 14.96
C GLY A 188 -20.85 -11.07 15.71
N PRO A 189 -21.77 -12.00 15.35
CA PRO A 189 -23.07 -12.09 16.01
C PRO A 189 -22.94 -12.40 17.51
N GLY A 190 -23.48 -11.54 18.37
CA GLY A 190 -23.43 -11.66 19.83
C GLY A 190 -24.75 -12.09 20.47
N GLU A 191 -24.74 -12.26 21.79
CA GLU A 191 -25.94 -12.51 22.60
C GLU A 191 -26.65 -11.18 22.89
N GLY A 192 -27.71 -10.88 22.13
CA GLY A 192 -28.53 -9.68 22.28
C GLY A 192 -28.42 -8.72 21.09
N GLY A 193 -29.55 -8.48 20.42
CA GLY A 193 -29.66 -7.64 19.21
C GLY A 193 -30.27 -8.38 18.02
N ASP A 194 -30.44 -7.69 16.89
CA ASP A 194 -30.91 -8.30 15.65
C ASP A 194 -29.82 -9.21 15.07
N TYR A 195 -30.00 -10.51 15.27
CA TYR A 195 -29.06 -11.55 14.87
C TYR A 195 -28.89 -11.65 13.34
N ASP A 196 -29.95 -11.38 12.57
CA ASP A 196 -29.89 -11.47 11.11
C ASP A 196 -29.19 -10.24 10.50
N SER A 197 -29.47 -9.05 11.04
CA SER A 197 -28.71 -7.84 10.69
C SER A 197 -27.22 -7.98 10.98
N GLN A 198 -26.85 -8.50 12.15
CA GLN A 198 -25.45 -8.73 12.54
C GLN A 198 -24.72 -9.68 11.59
N LYS A 199 -25.34 -10.81 11.21
CA LYS A 199 -24.77 -11.74 10.21
C LYS A 199 -24.53 -11.06 8.87
N SER A 200 -25.53 -10.32 8.38
CA SER A 200 -25.45 -9.65 7.08
C SER A 200 -24.33 -8.61 7.08
N THR A 201 -24.21 -7.85 8.17
CA THR A 201 -23.16 -6.85 8.38
C THR A 201 -21.78 -7.50 8.44
N HIS A 202 -21.60 -8.52 9.29
CA HIS A 202 -20.36 -9.29 9.39
C HIS A 202 -19.91 -9.82 8.03
N ARG A 203 -20.84 -10.42 7.27
CA ARG A 203 -20.59 -10.95 5.93
C ARG A 203 -20.19 -9.85 4.93
N ALA A 204 -20.88 -8.71 4.95
CA ALA A 204 -20.56 -7.60 4.05
C ALA A 204 -19.17 -7.02 4.33
N VAL A 205 -18.83 -6.83 5.62
CA VAL A 205 -17.53 -6.32 6.05
C VAL A 205 -16.41 -7.28 5.68
N VAL A 206 -16.55 -8.58 5.98
CA VAL A 206 -15.48 -9.57 5.69
C VAL A 206 -15.25 -9.75 4.20
N ILE A 207 -16.30 -9.78 3.37
CA ILE A 207 -16.17 -9.88 1.90
C ILE A 207 -15.43 -8.66 1.35
N SER A 208 -15.76 -7.47 1.85
CA SER A 208 -15.10 -6.23 1.44
C SER A 208 -13.61 -6.23 1.82
N ALA A 209 -13.29 -6.66 3.05
CA ALA A 209 -11.91 -6.75 3.53
C ALA A 209 -11.09 -7.78 2.73
N ILE A 210 -11.66 -8.96 2.44
CA ILE A 210 -11.06 -9.98 1.58
C ILE A 210 -10.82 -9.44 0.18
N ALA A 211 -11.78 -8.73 -0.41
CA ALA A 211 -11.66 -8.16 -1.75
C ALA A 211 -10.53 -7.11 -1.83
N MET A 212 -10.47 -6.19 -0.85
CA MET A 212 -9.40 -5.19 -0.76
C MET A 212 -8.03 -5.85 -0.62
N SER A 213 -7.90 -6.80 0.31
CA SER A 213 -6.64 -7.53 0.54
C SER A 213 -6.20 -8.32 -0.67
N THR A 214 -7.11 -9.07 -1.30
CA THR A 214 -6.81 -9.87 -2.49
C THR A 214 -6.37 -8.95 -3.63
N THR A 215 -7.05 -7.82 -3.83
CA THR A 215 -6.65 -6.82 -4.82
C THR A 215 -5.27 -6.25 -4.52
N ALA A 216 -5.00 -5.90 -3.25
CA ALA A 216 -3.68 -5.43 -2.84
C ALA A 216 -2.59 -6.48 -3.10
N TYR A 217 -2.86 -7.76 -2.80
CA TYR A 217 -1.96 -8.86 -3.09
C TYR A 217 -1.65 -8.97 -4.59
N LEU A 218 -2.66 -8.87 -5.46
CA LEU A 218 -2.47 -8.90 -6.91
C LEU A 218 -1.66 -7.70 -7.41
N ILE A 219 -1.89 -6.50 -6.86
CA ILE A 219 -1.08 -5.32 -7.18
C ILE A 219 0.39 -5.54 -6.77
N MET A 220 0.65 -6.16 -5.62
CA MET A 220 2.02 -6.50 -5.25
C MET A 220 2.61 -7.57 -6.17
N LEU A 221 1.82 -8.54 -6.63
CA LEU A 221 2.30 -9.66 -7.46
C LEU A 221 2.64 -9.25 -8.89
N PHE A 222 1.89 -8.32 -9.47
CA PHE A 222 2.03 -7.89 -10.87
C PHE A 222 2.48 -6.43 -11.04
N GLY A 223 2.67 -5.71 -9.94
CA GLY A 223 2.91 -4.28 -9.95
C GLY A 223 4.38 -3.86 -10.00
N ASP A 224 5.30 -4.82 -10.07
CA ASP A 224 6.74 -4.60 -10.25
C ASP A 224 7.07 -3.84 -11.55
#